data_AF-A0A5T1TY52-F1
#
_entry.id   AF-A0A5T1TY52-F1
#
_cell.length_a   1.000
_cell.length_b   1.000
_cell.length_c   1.000
_cell.angle_alpha   90.00
_cell.angle_beta   90.00
_cell.angle_gamma   90.00
#
_symmetry.space_group_name_H-M   'P 1'
#
loop_
_entity.id
_entity.type
_entity.pdbx_description
1 polymer ?
#
loop_
_entity_poly.entity_id
_entity_poly.type
_entity_poly.pdbx_seq_one_letter_code
_entity_poly.pdbx_strand_id
1 'polypeptide(L)' 'MKLVLFDLDDTLIQGDSAKLWLKFCVEKGFLPQEYLEKIIFYQKQYQEKKLDMDEFMTF' A
#
# COMPACT_ATOMS: atom_id res chain seq x y z
N MET A 1 12.43 30.82 -8.24
CA MET A 1 12.61 29.51 -7.55
C MET A 1 12.08 28.40 -8.43
N LYS A 2 12.65 27.19 -8.35
CA LYS A 2 12.11 25.99 -9.02
C LYS A 2 11.46 25.07 -7.99
N LEU A 3 10.27 24.57 -8.32
CA LEU A 3 9.57 23.53 -7.58
C LEU A 3 9.98 22.17 -8.14
N VAL A 4 10.23 21.21 -7.24
CA VAL A 4 10.49 19.81 -7.60
C VAL A 4 9.61 18.95 -6.70
N LEU A 5 8.98 17.94 -7.29
CA LEU A 5 8.14 16.98 -6.60
C LEU A 5 8.83 15.61 -6.66
N PHE A 6 8.89 14.92 -5.53
CA PHE A 6 9.39 13.56 -5.43
C PHE A 6 8.29 12.67 -4.90
N ASP A 7 8.14 11.53 -5.55
CA ASP A 7 7.39 10.41 -5.02
C ASP A 7 8.23 9.67 -3.96
N LEU A 8 7.59 8.88 -3.10
CA LEU A 8 8.25 8.20 -1.99
C LEU A 8 8.61 6.75 -2.35
N ASP A 9 7.60 5.90 -2.45
CA ASP A 9 7.73 4.47 -2.65
C ASP A 9 8.34 4.18 -4.02
N ASP A 10 9.28 3.24 -4.07
CA ASP A 10 10.04 2.88 -5.28
C ASP A 10 10.75 4.05 -6.00
N THR A 11 10.77 5.25 -5.41
CA THR A 11 11.43 6.46 -5.93
C THR A 11 12.55 6.93 -5.00
N LEU A 12 12.20 7.30 -3.75
CA LEU A 12 13.17 7.72 -2.74
C LEU A 12 13.56 6.57 -1.81
N ILE A 13 12.68 5.59 -1.63
CA ILE A 13 12.92 4.40 -0.82
C ILE A 13 12.67 3.15 -1.65
N GLN A 14 13.36 2.06 -1.29
CA GLN A 14 13.16 0.78 -1.95
C GLN A 14 11.96 0.07 -1.34
N GLY A 15 10.92 -0.14 -2.16
CA GLY A 15 9.71 -0.85 -1.79
C GLY A 15 8.55 0.08 -1.42
N ASP A 16 7.41 -0.58 -1.22
CA ASP A 16 6.11 0.01 -0.89
C ASP A 16 5.96 0.08 0.63
N SER A 17 6.07 1.30 1.18
CA SER A 17 6.03 1.55 2.61
C SER A 17 4.70 1.13 3.25
N ALA A 18 3.58 1.25 2.53
CA ALA A 18 2.28 0.83 3.03
C ALA A 18 2.20 -0.69 3.22
N LYS A 19 2.68 -1.48 2.24
CA LYS A 19 2.82 -2.94 2.40
C LYS A 19 3.72 -3.31 3.57
N LEU A 20 4.90 -2.69 3.64
CA LEU A 20 5.91 -3.01 4.62
C LEU A 20 5.40 -2.74 6.04
N TRP A 21 4.70 -1.61 6.21
CA TRP A 21 4.08 -1.26 7.48
C TRP A 21 2.98 -2.26 7.88
N LEU A 22 2.11 -2.62 6.94
CA LEU A 22 1.02 -3.56 7.20
C LEU A 22 1.56 -4.96 7.56
N LYS A 23 2.62 -5.41 6.87
CA LYS A 23 3.35 -6.65 7.22
C LYS A 23 3.92 -6.59 8.63
N PHE A 24 4.58 -5.49 8.99
CA PHE A 24 5.10 -5.31 10.36
C PHE A 24 3.97 -5.39 11.41
N CYS A 25 2.83 -4.75 11.16
CA CYS A 25 1.69 -4.78 12.07
C CYS A 25 1.13 -6.19 12.27
N VAL A 26 1.04 -6.98 11.20
CA VAL A 26 0.61 -8.39 11.29
C VAL A 26 1.65 -9.23 12.05
N GLU A 27 2.94 -9.08 11.75
CA GLU A 27 4.03 -9.79 12.44
C GLU A 27 4.08 -9.48 13.95
N LYS A 28 3.67 -8.27 14.34
CA LYS A 28 3.57 -7.85 15.76
C LYS A 28 2.24 -8.22 16.41
N GLY A 29 1.30 -8.79 15.67
CA GLY A 29 -0.03 -9.15 16.18
C GLY A 29 -0.95 -7.95 16.39
N PHE A 30 -0.65 -6.79 15.81
CA PHE A 30 -1.53 -5.61 15.85
C PHE A 30 -2.68 -5.71 14.85
N LEU A 31 -2.49 -6.47 13.77
CA LEU A 31 -3.49 -6.71 12.74
C LEU A 31 -3.63 -8.21 12.42
N PRO A 32 -4.84 -8.65 11.99
CA PRO A 32 -5.04 -10.00 11.47
C PRO A 32 -4.29 -10.25 10.16
N GLN A 33 -3.91 -11.51 9.91
CA GLN A 33 -3.23 -11.95 8.68
C GLN A 33 -4.03 -11.61 7.40
N GLU A 34 -5.37 -11.61 7.48
CA GLU A 34 -6.29 -11.32 6.38
C GLU A 34 -6.04 -9.95 5.73
N TYR A 35 -5.47 -8.99 6.45
CA TYR A 35 -5.13 -7.67 5.91
C TYR A 35 -4.03 -7.77 4.85
N LEU A 36 -3.12 -8.76 4.93
CA LEU A 36 -2.10 -8.97 3.90
C LEU A 36 -2.71 -9.49 2.59
N GLU A 37 -3.77 -10.29 2.67
CA GLU A 37 -4.47 -10.79 1.49
C GLU A 37 -5.27 -9.66 0.82
N LYS A 38 -5.94 -8.83 1.62
CA LYS A 38 -6.67 -7.65 1.12
C LYS A 38 -5.76 -6.64 0.43
N ILE A 39 -4.60 -6.31 1.00
CA ILE A 39 -3.70 -5.35 0.34
C ILE A 39 -3.16 -5.90 -1.00
N ILE A 40 -2.87 -7.20 -1.08
CA ILE A 40 -2.48 -7.86 -2.35
C ILE A 40 -3.62 -7.81 -3.37
N PHE A 41 -4.85 -8.06 -2.92
CA PHE A 41 -6.04 -7.95 -3.78
C PHE A 41 -6.19 -6.54 -4.35
N TYR A 42 -6.18 -5.50 -3.52
CA TYR A 42 -6.34 -4.13 -3.99
C TYR A 42 -5.20 -3.68 -4.89
N GLN A 43 -3.97 -4.11 -4.63
CA GLN A 43 -2.84 -3.81 -5.53
C GLN A 43 -2.97 -4.46 -6.90
N LYS A 44 -3.47 -5.68 -6.96
CA LYS A 44 -3.77 -6.33 -8.24
C LYS A 44 -4.84 -5.54 -9.00
N GLN A 45 -5.91 -5.12 -8.32
CA GLN A 45 -6.95 -4.29 -8.93
C GLN A 45 -6.41 -2.93 -9.42
N TYR A 46 -5.49 -2.32 -8.65
CA TYR A 46 -4.83 -1.08 -9.04
C TYR A 46 -4.01 -1.25 -10.31
N GLN A 47 -3.18 -2.29 -10.38
CA GLN A 47 -2.38 -2.61 -11.57
C GLN A 47 -3.25 -2.88 -12.80
N GLU A 48 -4.42 -3.50 -12.62
CA GLU A 48 -5.39 -3.75 -13.67
C GLU A 48 -6.26 -2.52 -14.02
N LYS A 49 -6.08 -1.38 -13.33
CA LYS A 49 -6.90 -0.16 -13.45
C LYS A 49 -8.39 -0.38 -13.16
N LYS A 50 -8.70 -1.32 -12.26
CA LYS A 50 -10.05 -1.69 -11.83
C LYS A 50 -10.30 -1.41 -10.35
N LEU A 51 -9.34 -0.82 -9.65
CA LEU A 51 -9.47 -0.52 -8.23
C LEU A 51 -10.63 0.45 -8.01
N ASP A 52 -11.61 0.01 -7.22
CA ASP A 52 -12.58 0.90 -6.61
C ASP A 52 -11.87 1.67 -5.48
N MET A 53 -11.67 2.96 -5.71
CA MET A 53 -10.95 3.81 -4.76
C MET A 53 -11.80 4.11 -3.52
N ASP A 54 -13.12 4.16 -3.63
CA ASP A 54 -13.98 4.40 -2.47
C ASP A 54 -13.95 3.18 -1.54
N GLU A 55 -13.99 1.97 -2.10
CA GLU A 55 -13.81 0.74 -1.33
C GLU A 55 -12.41 0.69 -0.70
N PHE A 56 -11.36 0.96 -1.48
CA PHE A 56 -9.99 0.93 -1.00
C PHE A 56 -9.73 1.90 0.15
N MET A 57 -10.32 3.10 0.12
CA MET A 57 -10.11 4.11 1.16
C MET A 57 -10.83 3.76 2.48
N THR A 58 -11.72 2.77 2.48
CA THR A 58 -12.38 2.27 3.71
C THR A 58 -11.66 1.11 4.38
N PHE A 59 -10.65 0.54 3.72
CA PHE A 59 -9.79 -0.53 4.22
C PHE A 59 -8.68 0.02 5.12
#